data_AF-A0A0G4NMY3-F1
#
_entry.id   AF-A0A0G4NMY3-F1
#
_cell.length_a   1.000
_cell.length_b   1.000
_cell.length_c   1.000
_cell.angle_alpha   90.00
_cell.angle_beta   90.00
_cell.angle_gamma   90.00
#
_symmetry.space_group_name_H-M   'P 1'
#
loop_
_entity.id
_entity.type
_entity.pdbx_description
1 polymer ?
#
loop_
_entity_poly.entity_id
_entity_poly.type
_entity_poly.pdbx_seq_one_letter_code
_entity_poly.pdbx_strand_id
1 'polypeptide(L)'
;MIDAGSTGSRIHVYKFNNCGAAPELEKEEFKMTEKSVGGLSKYKDDPEAAAKTLDALMDVAMKEVPDKLKGCSPVAVKATAGLRMVGAEAADKILKTVR
;
A
#
# COMPACT_ATOMS: atom_id res chain seq x y z
N MET A 1 5.10 2.28 2.15
CA MET A 1 3.76 2.76 2.59
C MET A 1 2.82 2.66 1.41
N ILE A 2 1.66 2.04 1.57
CA ILE A 2 0.57 2.05 0.59
C ILE A 2 -0.55 2.96 1.13
N ASP A 3 -0.88 3.99 0.37
CA ASP A 3 -2.03 4.85 0.60
C ASP A 3 -3.19 4.40 -0.30
N ALA A 4 -4.23 3.85 0.32
CA ALA A 4 -5.43 3.37 -0.33
C ALA A 4 -6.52 4.46 -0.34
N GLY A 5 -6.49 5.24 -1.43
CA GLY A 5 -7.46 6.28 -1.75
C GLY A 5 -8.80 5.73 -2.27
N SER A 6 -9.80 6.60 -2.38
CA SER A 6 -11.11 6.25 -2.95
C SER A 6 -11.06 6.00 -4.46
N THR A 7 -10.16 6.68 -5.18
CA THR A 7 -10.04 6.61 -6.65
C THR A 7 -8.89 5.73 -7.12
N GLY A 8 -8.07 5.22 -6.22
CA GLY A 8 -6.89 4.44 -6.54
C GLY A 8 -5.97 4.25 -5.34
N SER A 9 -5.01 3.35 -5.48
CA SER A 9 -3.98 3.09 -4.48
C SER A 9 -2.62 3.54 -5.00
N ARG A 10 -1.74 3.95 -4.09
CA ARG A 10 -0.37 4.34 -4.42
C ARG A 10 0.62 3.81 -3.39
N ILE A 11 1.82 3.47 -3.83
CA ILE A 11 2.92 3.04 -2.96
C ILE A 11 4.04 4.05 -3.01
N HIS A 12 4.64 4.24 -1.84
CA HIS A 12 5.89 4.95 -1.62
C HIS A 12 6.87 3.98 -0.96
N VAL A 13 8.04 3.80 -1.57
CA VAL A 13 9.15 3.00 -1.02
C VAL A 13 10.27 3.96 -0.66
N TYR A 14 10.56 4.06 0.62
CA TYR A 14 11.54 5.02 1.13
C TYR A 14 12.83 4.31 1.53
N LYS A 15 13.96 4.92 1.19
CA LYS A 15 15.30 4.57 1.70
C LYS A 15 15.80 5.74 2.52
N PHE A 16 16.13 5.48 3.78
CA PHE A 16 16.67 6.49 4.70
C PHE A 16 18.12 6.16 5.07
N ASN A 17 18.95 7.20 5.14
CA ASN A 17 20.25 7.17 5.79
C ASN A 17 20.06 7.52 7.26
N ASN A 18 20.50 6.64 8.17
CA ASN A 18 20.40 6.86 9.61
C ASN A 18 21.76 7.13 10.28
N CYS A 19 22.80 7.45 9.51
CA CYS A 19 24.14 7.70 10.06
C CYS A 19 24.31 9.10 10.67
N GLY A 20 23.39 10.04 10.39
CA GLY A 20 23.41 11.40 10.94
C GLY A 20 22.64 11.55 12.26
N ALA A 21 22.54 12.79 12.75
CA ALA A 21 21.75 13.11 13.94
C ALA A 21 20.23 12.94 13.73
N ALA A 22 19.79 12.90 12.47
CA ALA A 22 18.41 12.62 12.08
C ALA A 22 18.41 11.73 10.82
N PRO A 23 17.35 10.94 10.60
CA PRO A 23 17.16 10.21 9.35
C PRO A 23 17.08 11.16 8.15
N GLU A 24 17.87 10.89 7.11
CA GLU A 24 17.84 11.62 5.84
C GLU A 24 17.24 10.75 4.75
N LEU A 25 16.31 11.30 3.97
CA LEU A 25 15.71 10.58 2.84
C LEU A 25 16.73 10.49 1.69
N GLU A 26 17.18 9.29 1.36
CA GLU A 26 18.09 9.05 0.24
C GLU A 26 17.33 8.82 -1.07
N LYS A 27 16.27 8.03 -1.03
CA LYS A 27 15.47 7.68 -2.22
C LYS A 27 14.01 7.47 -1.85
N GLU A 28 13.13 7.94 -2.73
CA GLU A 28 11.72 7.60 -2.75
C GLU A 28 11.38 7.00 -4.13
N GLU A 29 10.81 5.80 -4.14
CA GLU A 29 10.18 5.23 -5.33
C GLU A 29 8.66 5.33 -5.21
N PHE A 30 8.00 5.73 -6.29
CA PHE A 30 6.56 6.00 -6.32
C PHE A 30 5.87 5.25 -7.46
N LYS A 31 4.73 4.63 -7.14
CA LYS A 31 3.81 4.10 -8.17
C LYS A 31 2.37 4.25 -7.73
N MET A 32 1.49 4.50 -8.70
CA MET A 32 0.05 4.55 -8.52
C MET A 32 -0.63 3.54 -9.45
N THR A 33 -1.74 2.95 -8.99
CA THR A 33 -2.59 2.12 -9.84
C THR A 33 -3.24 2.93 -10.96
N GLU A 34 -3.58 2.29 -12.08
CA GLU A 34 -4.36 2.95 -13.11
C GLU A 34 -5.73 3.41 -12.59
N LYS A 35 -6.27 4.49 -13.16
CA LYS A 35 -7.58 5.02 -12.78
C LYS A 35 -8.72 4.01 -12.96
N SER A 36 -8.58 3.10 -13.92
CA SER A 36 -9.53 2.01 -14.22
C SER A 36 -9.69 1.03 -13.04
N VAL A 37 -8.64 0.82 -12.26
CA VAL A 37 -8.62 -0.06 -11.08
C VAL A 37 -9.56 0.50 -10.01
N GLY A 38 -9.47 1.80 -9.71
CA GLY A 38 -10.23 2.43 -8.63
C GLY A 38 -9.66 2.13 -7.24
N GLY A 39 -10.31 2.62 -6.18
CA GLY A 39 -9.90 2.38 -4.80
C GLY A 39 -10.43 1.06 -4.23
N LEU A 40 -9.91 0.65 -3.06
CA LEU A 40 -10.31 -0.59 -2.38
C LEU A 40 -11.83 -0.70 -2.15
N SER A 41 -12.50 0.43 -1.90
CA SER A 41 -13.95 0.48 -1.68
C SER A 41 -14.79 0.05 -2.87
N LYS A 42 -14.23 0.07 -4.10
CA LYS A 42 -14.90 -0.44 -5.30
C LYS A 42 -15.13 -1.95 -5.23
N TYR A 43 -14.31 -2.66 -4.45
CA TYR A 43 -14.30 -4.11 -4.31
C TYR A 43 -14.91 -4.55 -2.97
N LYS A 44 -15.86 -3.78 -2.42
CA LYS A 44 -16.49 -4.05 -1.11
C LYS A 44 -17.07 -5.46 -0.95
N ASP A 45 -17.50 -6.06 -2.06
CA ASP A 45 -18.14 -7.39 -2.10
C ASP A 45 -17.14 -8.51 -2.47
N ASP A 46 -15.89 -8.15 -2.82
CA ASP A 46 -14.81 -9.09 -3.17
C ASP A 46 -13.46 -8.65 -2.55
N PRO A 47 -13.22 -9.00 -1.27
CA PRO A 47 -11.98 -8.65 -0.56
C PRO A 47 -10.71 -9.19 -1.21
N GLU A 48 -10.78 -10.34 -1.88
CA GLU A 48 -9.61 -10.92 -2.57
C GLU A 48 -9.24 -10.11 -3.81
N ALA A 49 -10.24 -9.68 -4.60
CA ALA A 49 -10.01 -8.77 -5.71
C ALA A 49 -9.43 -7.44 -5.20
N ALA A 50 -9.93 -6.92 -4.06
CA ALA A 50 -9.39 -5.72 -3.44
C ALA A 50 -7.89 -5.87 -3.13
N ALA A 51 -7.48 -6.98 -2.51
CA ALA A 51 -6.07 -7.25 -2.20
C ALA A 51 -5.20 -7.37 -3.45
N LYS A 52 -5.66 -8.12 -4.47
CA LYS A 52 -4.95 -8.30 -5.74
C LYS A 52 -4.67 -6.99 -6.47
N THR A 53 -5.49 -5.95 -6.30
CA THR A 53 -5.19 -4.63 -6.90
C THR A 53 -3.90 -4.00 -6.38
N LEU A 54 -3.41 -4.44 -5.22
CA LEU A 54 -2.19 -3.92 -4.60
C LEU A 54 -0.93 -4.67 -5.04
N ASP A 55 -1.04 -5.83 -5.68
CA ASP A 55 0.10 -6.67 -6.08
C ASP A 55 1.09 -5.90 -6.97
N ALA A 56 0.56 -5.20 -7.98
CA ALA A 56 1.37 -4.38 -8.89
C ALA A 56 2.11 -3.23 -8.20
N LEU A 57 1.65 -2.81 -7.02
CA LEU A 57 2.34 -1.84 -6.17
C LEU A 57 3.40 -2.55 -5.29
N MET A 58 3.06 -3.70 -4.71
CA MET A 58 3.98 -4.47 -3.89
C MET A 58 5.19 -4.98 -4.70
N ASP A 59 5.00 -5.29 -5.98
CA ASP A 59 6.09 -5.61 -6.92
C ASP A 59 7.16 -4.51 -6.97
N VAL A 60 6.79 -3.24 -6.81
CA VAL A 60 7.76 -2.13 -6.74
C VAL A 60 8.60 -2.24 -5.48
N ALA A 61 7.97 -2.46 -4.32
CA ALA A 61 8.69 -2.66 -3.08
C ALA A 61 9.62 -3.89 -3.14
N MET A 62 9.17 -4.98 -3.77
CA MET A 62 9.97 -6.20 -3.92
C MET A 62 11.17 -6.02 -4.86
N LYS A 63 11.12 -5.09 -5.81
CA LYS A 63 12.23 -4.75 -6.71
C LYS A 63 13.20 -3.75 -6.07
N GLU A 64 12.69 -2.76 -5.34
CA GLU A 64 13.49 -1.68 -4.77
C GLU A 64 14.18 -2.07 -3.45
N VAL A 65 13.56 -2.91 -2.63
CA VAL A 65 14.14 -3.34 -1.35
C VAL A 65 15.08 -4.51 -1.57
N PRO A 66 16.37 -4.44 -1.16
CA PRO A 66 17.29 -5.57 -1.26
C PRO A 66 16.80 -6.79 -0.47
N ASP A 67 17.00 -8.00 -1.00
CA ASP A 67 16.49 -9.25 -0.40
C ASP A 67 16.84 -9.40 1.10
N LYS A 68 18.07 -9.04 1.47
CA LYS A 68 18.55 -9.09 2.86
C LYS A 68 17.79 -8.17 3.81
N LEU A 69 17.18 -7.10 3.30
CA LEU A 69 16.46 -6.10 4.08
C LEU A 69 14.94 -6.30 4.04
N LYS A 70 14.41 -7.14 3.14
CA LYS A 70 12.96 -7.35 2.99
C LYS A 70 12.30 -7.80 4.30
N GLY A 71 12.91 -8.73 5.03
CA GLY A 71 12.38 -9.21 6.31
C GLY A 71 12.34 -8.17 7.44
N CYS A 72 13.12 -7.08 7.33
CA CYS A 72 13.18 -6.01 8.32
C CYS A 72 12.52 -4.71 7.83
N SER A 73 12.03 -4.67 6.60
CA SER A 73 11.46 -3.47 5.99
C SER A 73 9.94 -3.44 6.24
N PRO A 74 9.43 -2.53 7.10
CA PRO A 74 8.01 -2.53 7.43
C PRO A 74 7.17 -2.08 6.24
N VAL A 75 6.06 -2.80 6.02
CA VAL A 75 5.02 -2.43 5.06
C VAL A 75 3.78 -2.01 5.84
N ALA A 76 3.20 -0.87 5.47
CA ALA A 76 1.98 -0.38 6.06
C ALA A 76 1.01 -0.01 4.94
N VAL A 77 -0.23 -0.47 5.07
CA VAL A 77 -1.36 -0.07 4.23
C VAL A 77 -2.28 0.81 5.08
N LYS A 78 -2.57 2.02 4.58
CA LYS A 78 -3.50 2.94 5.23
C LYS A 78 -4.61 3.31 4.26
N ALA A 79 -5.84 2.99 4.64
CA ALA A 79 -7.03 3.30 3.86
C ALA A 79 -7.71 4.58 4.34
N THR A 80 -8.27 5.31 3.38
CA THR A 80 -8.87 6.63 3.61
C THR A 80 -10.41 6.56 3.72
N ALA A 81 -11.09 7.69 3.55
CA ALA A 81 -12.54 7.82 3.70
C ALA A 81 -13.35 6.86 2.82
N GLY A 82 -12.88 6.54 1.61
CA GLY A 82 -13.59 5.64 0.70
C GLY A 82 -13.88 4.28 1.31
N LEU A 83 -12.92 3.71 2.04
CA LEU A 83 -13.11 2.42 2.71
C LEU A 83 -14.04 2.54 3.93
N ARG A 84 -14.04 3.67 4.65
CA ARG A 84 -14.97 3.88 5.77
C ARG A 84 -16.43 3.89 5.32
N MET A 85 -16.69 4.34 4.08
CA MET A 85 -18.05 4.44 3.53
C MET A 85 -18.67 3.08 3.17
N VAL A 86 -17.89 1.99 3.07
CA VAL A 86 -18.44 0.66 2.73
C VAL A 86 -18.98 -0.11 3.95
N GLY A 87 -18.88 0.48 5.15
CA GLY A 87 -19.29 -0.15 6.41
C GLY A 87 -18.13 -0.89 7.10
N ALA A 88 -18.19 -0.97 8.43
CA ALA A 88 -17.10 -1.50 9.26
C ALA A 88 -16.77 -2.97 8.92
N GLU A 89 -17.78 -3.81 8.74
CA GLU A 89 -17.57 -5.23 8.46
C GLU A 89 -16.87 -5.47 7.11
N ALA A 90 -17.32 -4.78 6.04
CA ALA A 90 -16.71 -4.89 4.73
C ALA A 90 -15.28 -4.31 4.71
N ALA A 91 -15.08 -3.16 5.37
CA ALA A 91 -13.77 -2.54 5.53
C ALA A 91 -12.79 -3.49 6.24
N ASP A 92 -13.22 -4.10 7.35
CA ASP A 92 -12.41 -5.03 8.13
C ASP A 92 -12.08 -6.31 7.36
N LYS A 93 -13.04 -6.83 6.57
CA LYS A 93 -12.77 -7.99 5.68
C LYS A 93 -11.69 -7.65 4.66
N ILE A 94 -11.79 -6.51 3.97
CA ILE A 94 -10.77 -6.04 3.03
C ILE A 94 -9.41 -5.90 3.71
N LEU A 95 -9.34 -5.21 4.85
CA LEU A 95 -8.09 -4.99 5.57
C LEU A 95 -7.46 -6.28 6.09
N LYS A 96 -8.27 -7.28 6.47
CA LYS A 96 -7.79 -8.61 6.85
C LYS A 96 -7.22 -9.37 5.66
N THR A 97 -7.86 -9.31 4.49
CA THR A 97 -7.37 -9.99 3.27
C THR A 97 -6.09 -9.35 2.73
N VAL A 98 -5.87 -8.06 2.98
CA VAL A 98 -4.64 -7.34 2.59
C VAL A 98 -3.44 -7.63 3.50
N ARG A 99 -3.66 -8.09 4.73
CA ARG A 99 -2.60 -8.34 5.72
C ARG A 99 -1.92 -9.69 5.51
#